data_AF-K9WW87-F1
#
_entry.id   AF-K9WW87-F1
#
_cell.length_a   1.000
_cell.length_b   1.000
_cell.length_c   1.000
_cell.angle_alpha   90.00
_cell.angle_beta   90.00
_cell.angle_gamma   90.00
#
_symmetry.space_group_name_H-M   'P 1'
#
loop_
_entity.id
_entity.type
_entity.pdbx_description
1 polymer ?
#
loop_
_entity_poly.entity_id
_entity_poly.type
_entity_poly.pdbx_seq_one_letter_code
_entity_poly.pdbx_strand_id
1 'polypeptide(L)'
;MLLSREQTEFYLTDLETPMGKAINLTIAALVFISSGIFVAETYNIPDYIRLQLNLIDTAILIIFAVEYLIRLWSAENKIKYIISFYSIIDLMAILPFFLGLVDIRFIRLLRWFRILRLIRFIDHKFLFGSISSEDGVIFARILFTLFAIVFVYSGLIYQVEHPVNSQGFNTFLDAVYFSIVTMTTVGFGDVTPISELGRLLTVLMIMTGVALIPWQIGDLIKRLVKTANQVEIVCSGCGLAFHDADAGFCKRCGTKI
;
A
#
# COMPACT_ATOMS: atom_id res chain seq x y z
N MET A 1 29.73 17.08 -1.80
CA MET A 1 30.22 15.89 -1.09
C MET A 1 29.35 14.72 -1.54
N LEU A 2 29.83 13.86 -2.43
CA LEU A 2 29.05 12.70 -2.90
C LEU A 2 29.00 11.70 -1.74
N LEU A 3 27.80 11.31 -1.32
CA LEU A 3 27.59 10.27 -0.30
C LEU A 3 28.24 8.97 -0.77
N SER A 4 28.84 8.21 0.16
CA SER A 4 29.36 6.88 -0.18
C SER A 4 28.20 5.94 -0.54
N ARG A 5 28.50 4.86 -1.27
CA ARG A 5 27.51 3.84 -1.66
C ARG A 5 26.79 3.25 -0.44
N GLU A 6 27.54 2.97 0.62
CA GLU A 6 27.00 2.45 1.88
C GLU A 6 26.11 3.48 2.61
N GLN A 7 26.52 4.76 2.62
CA GLN A 7 25.70 5.83 3.21
C GLN A 7 24.39 6.02 2.44
N THR A 8 24.42 5.88 1.12
CA THR A 8 23.24 6.00 0.26
C THR A 8 22.27 4.82 0.51
N GLU A 9 22.80 3.61 0.66
CA GLU A 9 22.01 2.41 0.97
C GLU A 9 21.38 2.53 2.35
N PHE A 10 22.15 3.03 3.32
CA PHE A 10 21.68 3.31 4.66
C PHE A 10 20.52 4.30 4.63
N TYR A 11 20.66 5.52 4.07
CA TYR A 11 19.57 6.51 4.11
C TYR A 11 18.33 6.13 3.30
N LEU A 12 18.46 5.30 2.25
CA LEU A 12 17.31 4.86 1.44
C LEU A 12 16.56 3.68 2.07
N THR A 13 17.26 2.87 2.87
CA THR A 13 16.70 1.67 3.52
C THR A 13 16.32 1.96 4.98
N ASP A 14 16.95 2.96 5.59
CA ASP A 14 16.72 3.35 6.97
C ASP A 14 15.38 4.07 7.12
N LEU A 15 14.63 3.64 8.13
CA LEU A 15 13.30 4.14 8.46
C LEU A 15 13.29 4.83 9.83
N GLU A 16 14.44 4.86 10.53
CA GLU A 16 14.55 5.41 11.88
C GLU A 16 15.03 6.87 11.85
N THR A 17 15.98 7.21 10.97
CA THR A 17 16.45 8.58 10.85
C THR A 17 15.39 9.52 10.26
N PRO A 18 15.38 10.81 10.66
CA PRO A 18 14.45 11.79 10.11
C PRO A 18 14.58 11.95 8.60
N MET A 19 15.81 11.78 8.07
CA MET A 19 16.08 11.85 6.64
C MET A 19 15.50 10.65 5.88
N GLY A 20 15.70 9.43 6.38
CA GLY A 20 15.11 8.22 5.81
C GLY A 20 13.58 8.25 5.85
N LYS A 21 12.98 8.71 6.95
CA LYS A 21 11.53 8.94 7.07
C LYS A 21 11.01 9.95 6.06
N ALA A 22 11.68 11.09 5.90
CA ALA A 22 11.27 12.13 4.96
C ALA A 22 11.24 11.61 3.52
N ILE A 23 12.31 10.94 3.07
CA ILE A 23 12.40 10.35 1.73
C ILE A 23 11.24 9.38 1.47
N ASN A 24 11.04 8.46 2.39
CA ASN A 24 10.01 7.44 2.29
C ASN A 24 8.59 8.04 2.33
N LEU A 25 8.34 9.04 3.16
CA LEU A 25 7.06 9.76 3.20
C LEU A 25 6.81 10.56 1.91
N THR A 26 7.84 11.20 1.37
CA THR A 26 7.75 11.87 0.06
C THR A 26 7.41 10.88 -1.04
N ILE A 27 8.06 9.70 -1.08
CA ILE A 27 7.72 8.65 -2.05
C ILE A 27 6.27 8.20 -1.89
N ALA A 28 5.81 7.99 -0.65
CA ALA A 28 4.42 7.62 -0.38
C ALA A 28 3.44 8.68 -0.90
N ALA A 29 3.70 9.96 -0.62
CA ALA A 29 2.87 11.07 -1.09
C ALA A 29 2.86 11.15 -2.63
N LEU A 30 4.00 10.97 -3.29
CA LEU A 30 4.10 10.94 -4.75
C LEU A 30 3.31 9.77 -5.35
N VAL A 31 3.30 8.60 -4.70
CA VAL A 31 2.49 7.46 -5.15
C VAL A 31 1.01 7.79 -5.05
N PHE A 32 0.55 8.38 -3.94
CA PHE A 32 -0.84 8.82 -3.80
C PHE A 32 -1.23 9.88 -4.84
N ILE A 33 -0.35 10.84 -5.12
CA ILE A 33 -0.58 11.86 -6.15
C ILE A 33 -0.69 11.19 -7.54
N SER A 34 0.24 10.31 -7.91
CA SER A 34 0.19 9.58 -9.19
C SER A 34 -1.08 8.73 -9.31
N SER A 35 -1.49 8.04 -8.25
CA SER A 35 -2.75 7.30 -8.21
C SER A 35 -3.97 8.21 -8.33
N GLY A 36 -3.97 9.38 -7.68
CA GLY A 36 -5.06 10.37 -7.79
C GLY A 36 -5.17 10.98 -9.19
N ILE A 37 -4.04 11.30 -9.81
CA ILE A 37 -3.96 11.74 -11.21
C ILE A 37 -4.58 10.68 -12.11
N PHE A 38 -4.18 9.42 -11.93
CA PHE A 38 -4.72 8.30 -12.68
C PHE A 38 -6.25 8.24 -12.57
N VAL A 39 -6.81 8.32 -11.34
CA VAL A 39 -8.27 8.29 -11.13
C VAL A 39 -8.93 9.46 -11.86
N ALA A 40 -8.36 10.67 -11.78
CA ALA A 40 -8.88 11.84 -12.47
C ALA A 40 -8.89 11.68 -14.00
N GLU A 41 -7.91 10.99 -14.58
CA GLU A 41 -7.86 10.73 -16.03
C GLU A 41 -8.96 9.78 -16.54
N THR A 42 -9.60 9.01 -15.66
CA THR A 42 -10.75 8.16 -15.99
C THR A 42 -12.06 8.94 -16.14
N TYR A 43 -12.07 10.21 -15.72
CA TYR A 43 -13.19 11.11 -15.95
C TYR A 43 -13.02 11.88 -17.26
N ASN A 44 -14.13 12.40 -17.75
CA ASN A 44 -14.15 13.31 -18.89
C ASN A 44 -13.63 14.69 -18.47
N ILE A 45 -12.30 14.83 -18.46
CA ILE A 45 -11.60 16.09 -18.19
C ILE A 45 -11.18 16.79 -19.49
N PRO A 46 -11.13 18.13 -19.53
CA PRO A 46 -10.62 18.89 -20.67
C PRO A 46 -9.18 18.53 -21.03
N ASP A 47 -8.85 18.57 -22.33
CA ASP A 47 -7.53 18.15 -22.84
C ASP A 47 -6.35 18.94 -22.24
N TYR A 48 -6.55 20.24 -21.96
CA TYR A 48 -5.54 21.05 -21.28
C TYR A 48 -5.20 20.53 -19.88
N ILE A 49 -6.21 20.14 -19.09
CA ILE A 49 -6.01 19.58 -17.75
C ILE A 49 -5.36 18.20 -17.89
N ARG A 50 -5.82 17.37 -18.83
CA ARG A 50 -5.22 16.07 -19.13
C ARG A 50 -3.72 16.20 -19.46
N LEU A 51 -3.34 17.18 -20.26
CA LEU A 51 -1.94 17.42 -20.61
C LEU A 51 -1.10 17.77 -19.38
N GLN A 52 -1.59 18.67 -18.52
CA GLN A 52 -0.90 19.05 -17.29
C GLN A 52 -0.74 17.87 -16.33
N LEU A 53 -1.80 17.08 -16.15
CA LEU A 53 -1.77 15.87 -15.34
C LEU A 53 -0.76 14.85 -15.87
N ASN A 54 -0.70 14.63 -17.18
CA ASN A 54 0.30 13.75 -17.80
C ASN A 54 1.74 14.24 -17.62
N LEU A 55 1.97 15.56 -17.70
CA LEU A 55 3.29 16.13 -17.43
C LEU A 55 3.72 15.88 -15.98
N ILE A 56 2.81 16.06 -15.02
CA ILE A 56 3.08 15.79 -13.61
C ILE A 56 3.32 14.29 -13.38
N ASP A 57 2.46 13.41 -13.92
CA ASP A 57 2.65 11.95 -13.78
C ASP A 57 3.99 11.49 -14.36
N THR A 58 4.38 12.06 -15.52
CA THR A 58 5.68 11.78 -16.14
C THR A 58 6.85 12.25 -15.28
N ALA A 59 6.75 13.42 -14.64
CA ALA A 59 7.77 13.89 -13.70
C ALA A 59 7.89 12.97 -12.47
N ILE A 60 6.76 12.53 -11.90
CA ILE A 60 6.74 11.56 -10.79
C ILE A 60 7.39 10.23 -11.21
N LEU A 61 7.10 9.76 -12.43
CA LEU A 61 7.71 8.55 -12.96
C LEU A 61 9.23 8.65 -13.10
N ILE A 62 9.73 9.79 -13.58
CA ILE A 62 11.17 10.03 -13.68
C ILE A 62 11.80 9.97 -12.28
N ILE A 63 11.17 10.57 -11.27
CA ILE A 63 11.63 10.49 -9.88
C ILE A 63 11.70 9.04 -9.42
N PHE A 64 10.68 8.22 -9.71
CA PHE A 64 10.66 6.80 -9.34
C PHE A 64 11.71 5.98 -10.08
N ALA A 65 11.95 6.26 -11.36
CA ALA A 65 13.00 5.59 -12.13
C ALA A 65 14.40 5.92 -11.57
N VAL A 66 14.66 7.20 -11.28
CA VAL A 66 15.92 7.64 -10.66
C VAL A 66 16.09 6.99 -9.30
N GLU A 67 15.05 6.98 -8.47
CA GLU A 67 15.09 6.37 -7.14
C GLU A 67 15.39 4.87 -7.19
N TYR A 68 14.74 4.13 -8.09
CA TYR A 68 15.04 2.71 -8.32
C TYR A 68 16.49 2.49 -8.78
N LEU A 69 16.99 3.31 -9.71
CA LEU A 69 18.37 3.23 -10.20
C LEU A 69 19.39 3.51 -9.09
N ILE A 70 19.13 4.49 -8.22
CA ILE A 70 19.99 4.78 -7.08
C ILE A 70 20.00 3.59 -6.12
N ARG A 71 18.85 3.00 -5.79
CA ARG A 71 18.79 1.80 -4.93
C ARG A 71 19.53 0.61 -5.55
N LEU A 72 19.36 0.39 -6.85
CA LEU A 72 20.06 -0.68 -7.58
C LEU A 72 21.58 -0.46 -7.61
N TRP A 73 22.03 0.78 -7.76
CA TRP A 73 23.45 1.14 -7.71
C TRP A 73 24.02 0.95 -6.29
N SER A 74 23.24 1.29 -5.26
CA SER A 74 23.61 1.15 -3.85
C SER A 74 23.73 -0.31 -3.43
N ALA A 75 22.76 -1.16 -3.79
CA ALA A 75 22.65 -2.52 -3.30
C ALA A 75 23.92 -3.36 -3.52
N GLU A 76 24.43 -4.00 -2.46
CA GLU A 76 25.61 -4.87 -2.51
C GLU A 76 25.52 -5.92 -3.64
N ASN A 77 24.38 -6.62 -3.72
CA ASN A 77 24.09 -7.68 -4.68
C ASN A 77 22.93 -7.31 -5.61
N LYS A 78 23.26 -6.77 -6.79
CA LYS A 78 22.29 -6.28 -7.78
C LYS A 78 21.23 -7.31 -8.21
N ILE A 79 21.64 -8.56 -8.44
CA ILE A 79 20.73 -9.62 -8.88
C ILE A 79 19.72 -9.96 -7.78
N LYS A 80 20.20 -10.13 -6.55
CA LYS A 80 19.34 -10.38 -5.38
C LYS A 80 18.37 -9.21 -5.16
N TYR A 81 18.85 -7.98 -5.38
CA TYR A 81 18.00 -6.80 -5.29
C TYR A 81 16.89 -6.81 -6.35
N ILE A 82 17.20 -7.04 -7.64
CA ILE A 82 16.20 -7.03 -8.73
C ILE A 82 15.12 -8.10 -8.50
N ILE A 83 15.49 -9.28 -7.99
CA ILE A 83 14.57 -10.40 -7.75
C ILE A 83 13.77 -10.23 -6.43
N SER A 84 14.11 -9.24 -5.60
CA SER A 84 13.36 -8.95 -4.38
C SER A 84 11.93 -8.50 -4.67
N PHE A 85 10.96 -8.98 -3.89
CA PHE A 85 9.54 -8.66 -4.05
C PHE A 85 9.26 -7.15 -4.15
N TYR A 86 9.86 -6.35 -3.25
CA TYR A 86 9.69 -4.90 -3.26
C TYR A 86 10.30 -4.22 -4.49
N SER A 87 11.41 -4.74 -5.00
CA SER A 87 12.09 -4.23 -6.19
C SER A 87 11.35 -4.60 -7.47
N ILE A 88 10.69 -5.76 -7.52
CA ILE A 88 9.81 -6.14 -8.62
C ILE A 88 8.64 -5.16 -8.72
N ILE A 89 8.03 -4.79 -7.59
CA ILE A 89 6.96 -3.80 -7.57
C ILE A 89 7.45 -2.43 -8.07
N ASP A 90 8.63 -1.97 -7.63
CA ASP A 90 9.23 -0.72 -8.14
C ASP A 90 9.51 -0.82 -9.65
N LEU A 91 10.04 -1.95 -10.11
CA LEU A 91 10.32 -2.19 -11.53
C LEU A 91 9.02 -2.16 -12.35
N MET A 92 7.96 -2.82 -11.90
CA MET A 92 6.65 -2.79 -12.55
C MET A 92 6.08 -1.37 -12.63
N ALA A 93 6.29 -0.55 -11.60
CA ALA A 93 5.81 0.83 -11.57
C ALA A 93 6.49 1.74 -12.61
N ILE A 94 7.79 1.52 -12.87
CA ILE A 94 8.59 2.32 -13.82
C ILE A 94 8.58 1.75 -15.24
N LEU A 95 8.25 0.47 -15.41
CA LEU A 95 8.29 -0.22 -16.71
C LEU A 95 7.47 0.48 -17.82
N PRO A 96 6.28 1.07 -17.55
CA PRO A 96 5.54 1.82 -18.56
C PRO A 96 6.28 2.99 -19.19
N PHE A 97 7.20 3.61 -18.46
CA PHE A 97 8.01 4.71 -18.99
C PHE A 97 8.97 4.22 -20.08
N PHE A 98 9.63 3.08 -19.85
CA PHE A 98 10.61 2.52 -20.78
C PHE A 98 9.97 1.87 -22.01
N LEU A 99 8.76 1.31 -21.85
CA LEU A 99 8.04 0.63 -22.93
C LEU A 99 7.00 1.51 -23.63
N GLY A 100 6.86 2.79 -23.26
CA GLY A 100 5.86 3.71 -23.81
C GLY A 100 5.96 3.97 -25.31
N LEU A 101 7.01 3.50 -25.98
CA LEU A 101 7.17 3.51 -27.44
C LEU A 101 6.41 2.37 -28.14
N VAL A 102 5.97 1.36 -27.39
CA VAL A 102 5.20 0.21 -27.91
C VAL A 102 3.81 0.29 -27.30
N ASP A 103 2.80 0.66 -28.10
CA ASP A 103 1.42 0.85 -27.61
C ASP A 103 0.72 -0.50 -27.35
N ILE A 104 1.15 -1.18 -26.29
CA ILE A 104 0.53 -2.42 -25.82
C ILE A 104 -0.43 -2.06 -24.70
N ARG A 105 -1.73 -2.39 -24.88
CA ARG A 105 -2.79 -2.24 -23.86
C ARG A 105 -2.37 -2.77 -22.47
N PHE A 106 -1.56 -3.84 -22.45
CA PHE A 106 -1.04 -4.44 -21.21
C PHE A 106 -0.08 -3.53 -20.43
N ILE A 107 0.66 -2.63 -21.07
CA ILE A 107 1.59 -1.73 -20.37
C ILE A 107 0.82 -0.68 -19.56
N ARG A 108 -0.38 -0.30 -20.01
CA ARG A 108 -1.25 0.62 -19.26
C ARG A 108 -1.72 -0.01 -17.94
N LEU A 109 -1.86 -1.35 -17.88
CA LEU A 109 -2.20 -2.07 -16.64
C LEU A 109 -1.13 -1.91 -15.55
N LEU A 110 0.12 -1.69 -15.92
CA LEU A 110 1.19 -1.59 -14.93
C LEU A 110 1.11 -0.31 -14.09
N ARG A 111 0.39 0.72 -14.57
CA ARG A 111 0.16 1.97 -13.82
C ARG A 111 -0.64 1.72 -12.54
N TRP A 112 -1.56 0.75 -12.53
CA TRP A 112 -2.37 0.39 -11.36
C TRP A 112 -1.53 -0.18 -10.22
N PHE A 113 -0.51 -0.97 -10.56
CA PHE A 113 0.36 -1.60 -9.58
C PHE A 113 1.30 -0.61 -8.88
N ARG A 114 1.36 0.67 -9.31
CA ARG A 114 2.13 1.71 -8.60
C ARG A 114 1.67 1.88 -7.16
N ILE A 115 0.38 1.72 -6.89
CA ILE A 115 -0.13 1.75 -5.51
C ILE A 115 0.47 0.64 -4.65
N LEU A 116 0.85 -0.52 -5.24
CA LEU A 116 1.48 -1.62 -4.48
C LEU A 116 2.84 -1.24 -3.90
N ARG A 117 3.50 -0.20 -4.43
CA ARG A 117 4.76 0.33 -3.84
C ARG A 117 4.57 0.70 -2.38
N LEU A 118 3.35 1.10 -2.04
CA LEU A 118 2.95 1.44 -0.70
C LEU A 118 3.05 0.28 0.30
N ILE A 119 3.05 -0.98 -0.16
CA ILE A 119 3.20 -2.15 0.70
C ILE A 119 4.51 -2.11 1.51
N ARG A 120 5.57 -1.46 1.02
CA ARG A 120 6.81 -1.29 1.81
C ARG A 120 6.61 -0.50 3.10
N PHE A 121 5.54 0.31 3.18
CA PHE A 121 5.17 1.08 4.37
C PHE A 121 4.33 0.26 5.36
N ILE A 122 3.82 -0.90 4.94
CA ILE A 122 3.14 -1.87 5.81
C ILE A 122 4.15 -2.57 6.71
N ASP A 123 5.42 -2.64 6.30
CA ASP A 123 6.45 -3.34 7.07
C ASP A 123 6.75 -2.64 8.40
N HIS A 124 7.04 -3.45 9.43
CA HIS A 124 6.82 -3.18 10.87
C HIS A 124 7.45 -1.92 11.48
N LYS A 125 8.27 -1.17 10.74
CA LYS A 125 9.13 -0.11 11.28
C LYS A 125 8.80 1.31 10.81
N PHE A 126 7.92 1.48 9.82
CA PHE A 126 7.80 2.77 9.13
C PHE A 126 6.83 3.76 9.77
N LEU A 127 5.70 3.30 10.29
CA LEU A 127 4.53 4.16 10.47
C LEU A 127 4.55 4.96 11.78
N PHE A 128 5.56 5.82 11.96
CA PHE A 128 5.71 6.81 13.03
C PHE A 128 6.37 6.32 14.32
N GLY A 129 7.70 6.29 14.30
CA GLY A 129 8.46 6.48 15.54
C GLY A 129 8.15 7.85 16.12
N SER A 130 7.25 7.89 17.12
CA SER A 130 7.26 8.76 18.32
C SER A 130 5.89 9.29 18.79
N ILE A 131 4.75 9.19 18.08
CA ILE A 131 3.57 10.01 18.46
C ILE A 131 2.17 9.35 18.46
N SER A 132 1.94 8.16 17.91
CA SER A 132 0.64 7.47 18.09
C SER A 132 0.78 6.19 18.90
N SER A 133 -0.25 5.88 19.70
CA SER A 133 -0.39 4.60 20.38
C SER A 133 -0.09 3.47 19.40
N GLU A 134 0.64 2.44 19.86
CA GLU A 134 1.00 1.29 19.02
C GLU A 134 -0.20 0.78 18.20
N ASP A 135 -1.40 0.83 18.80
CA ASP A 135 -2.68 0.47 18.21
C ASP A 135 -3.09 1.27 16.96
N GLY A 136 -2.86 2.59 16.93
CA GLY A 136 -3.24 3.44 15.80
C GLY A 136 -2.42 3.15 14.55
N VAL A 137 -1.15 2.80 14.73
CA VAL A 137 -0.22 2.44 13.66
C VAL A 137 -0.66 1.16 12.94
N ILE A 138 -1.15 0.19 13.71
CA ILE A 138 -1.59 -1.11 13.19
C ILE A 138 -2.94 -0.98 12.51
N PHE A 139 -3.85 -0.19 13.09
CA PHE A 139 -5.13 0.11 12.45
C PHE A 139 -4.94 0.79 11.09
N ALA A 140 -4.07 1.82 11.02
CA ALA A 140 -3.75 2.50 9.77
C ALA A 140 -3.16 1.53 8.72
N ARG A 141 -2.29 0.60 9.15
CA ARG A 141 -1.72 -0.43 8.28
C ARG A 141 -2.79 -1.35 7.66
N ILE A 142 -3.71 -1.84 8.48
CA ILE A 142 -4.79 -2.73 8.02
C ILE A 142 -5.67 -1.99 7.00
N LEU A 143 -6.15 -0.80 7.37
CA LEU A 143 -7.00 0.01 6.49
C LEU A 143 -6.34 0.27 5.14
N PHE A 144 -5.05 0.60 5.17
CA PHE A 144 -4.26 0.87 3.99
C PHE A 144 -4.03 -0.36 3.11
N THR A 145 -3.82 -1.53 3.72
CA THR A 145 -3.67 -2.79 2.97
C THR A 145 -4.96 -3.15 2.26
N LEU A 146 -6.10 -3.02 2.96
CA LEU A 146 -7.42 -3.22 2.38
C LEU A 146 -7.68 -2.26 1.22
N PHE A 147 -7.37 -0.98 1.42
CA PHE A 147 -7.48 0.05 0.39
C PHE A 147 -6.63 -0.29 -0.84
N ALA A 148 -5.37 -0.70 -0.66
CA ALA A 148 -4.48 -1.07 -1.75
C ALA A 148 -5.00 -2.27 -2.56
N ILE A 149 -5.52 -3.30 -1.89
CA ILE A 149 -6.11 -4.48 -2.54
C ILE A 149 -7.31 -4.06 -3.38
N VAL A 150 -8.25 -3.31 -2.80
CA VAL A 150 -9.43 -2.79 -3.51
C VAL A 150 -8.99 -1.98 -4.72
N PHE A 151 -8.11 -1.00 -4.54
CA PHE A 151 -7.65 -0.12 -5.61
C PHE A 151 -7.04 -0.89 -6.79
N VAL A 152 -6.20 -1.90 -6.51
CA VAL A 152 -5.57 -2.72 -7.55
C VAL A 152 -6.60 -3.54 -8.32
N TYR A 153 -7.48 -4.25 -7.64
CA TYR A 153 -8.50 -5.06 -8.32
C TYR A 153 -9.50 -4.19 -9.10
N SER A 154 -9.91 -3.06 -8.54
CA SER A 154 -10.75 -2.08 -9.25
C SER A 154 -10.08 -1.59 -10.52
N GLY A 155 -8.77 -1.35 -10.49
CA GLY A 155 -8.02 -0.92 -11.67
C GLY A 155 -7.93 -1.98 -12.76
N LEU A 156 -7.66 -3.23 -12.36
CA LEU A 156 -7.63 -4.36 -13.27
C LEU A 156 -9.00 -4.61 -13.91
N ILE A 157 -10.06 -4.60 -13.10
CA ILE A 157 -11.44 -4.79 -13.57
C ILE A 157 -11.85 -3.64 -14.49
N TYR A 158 -11.63 -2.39 -14.10
CA TYR A 158 -11.93 -1.22 -14.94
C TYR A 158 -11.24 -1.32 -16.30
N GLN A 159 -9.95 -1.66 -16.35
CA GLN A 159 -9.20 -1.71 -17.60
C GLN A 159 -9.71 -2.78 -18.58
N VAL A 160 -10.23 -3.89 -18.05
CA VAL A 160 -10.75 -5.01 -18.84
C VAL A 160 -12.22 -4.82 -19.20
N GLU A 161 -13.01 -4.27 -18.29
CA GLU A 161 -14.46 -4.11 -18.45
C GLU A 161 -14.86 -2.80 -19.12
N HIS A 162 -14.18 -1.67 -18.88
CA HIS A 162 -14.54 -0.38 -19.48
C HIS A 162 -14.67 -0.43 -21.02
N PRO A 163 -13.80 -1.14 -21.77
CA PRO A 163 -13.93 -1.24 -23.23
C PRO A 163 -15.15 -2.05 -23.73
N VAL A 164 -15.70 -2.95 -22.91
CA VAL A 164 -16.79 -3.87 -23.30
C VAL A 164 -18.11 -3.60 -22.57
N ASN A 165 -18.04 -2.99 -21.39
CA ASN A 165 -19.13 -2.68 -20.47
C ASN A 165 -18.97 -1.25 -19.93
N SER A 166 -18.90 -0.29 -20.84
CA SER A 166 -18.74 1.13 -20.48
C SER A 166 -19.94 1.70 -19.72
N GLN A 167 -21.11 1.06 -19.80
CA GLN A 167 -22.31 1.48 -19.06
C GLN A 167 -22.21 1.11 -17.57
N GLY A 168 -21.73 -0.10 -17.25
CA GLY A 168 -21.52 -0.54 -15.86
C GLY A 168 -20.22 -0.04 -15.25
N PHE A 169 -19.15 0.09 -16.05
CA PHE A 169 -17.83 0.54 -15.61
C PHE A 169 -17.42 1.80 -16.36
N ASN A 170 -18.15 2.90 -16.16
CA ASN A 170 -17.89 4.16 -16.85
C ASN A 170 -16.61 4.84 -16.33
N THR A 171 -16.48 4.92 -15.02
CA THR A 171 -15.36 5.54 -14.31
C THR A 171 -14.64 4.55 -13.42
N PHE A 172 -13.42 4.90 -12.97
CA PHE A 172 -12.71 4.05 -12.00
C PHE A 172 -13.50 3.86 -10.70
N LEU A 173 -14.25 4.88 -10.25
CA LEU A 173 -15.02 4.78 -9.01
C LEU A 173 -16.17 3.77 -9.11
N ASP A 174 -16.71 3.52 -10.31
CA ASP A 174 -17.71 2.46 -10.51
C ASP A 174 -17.07 1.07 -10.28
N ALA A 175 -15.82 0.90 -10.70
CA ALA A 175 -15.06 -0.32 -10.40
C ALA A 175 -14.70 -0.43 -8.91
N VAL A 176 -14.40 0.68 -8.23
CA VAL A 176 -14.19 0.72 -6.77
C VAL A 176 -15.46 0.33 -6.03
N TYR A 177 -16.59 0.89 -6.43
CA TYR A 177 -17.90 0.54 -5.89
C TYR A 177 -18.16 -0.96 -6.04
N PHE A 178 -18.00 -1.51 -7.24
CA PHE A 178 -18.13 -2.94 -7.50
C PHE A 178 -17.21 -3.79 -6.61
N SER A 179 -15.92 -3.44 -6.53
CA SER A 179 -14.94 -4.16 -5.72
C SER A 179 -15.30 -4.14 -4.23
N ILE A 180 -15.73 -3.00 -3.70
CA ILE A 180 -16.14 -2.89 -2.29
C ILE A 180 -17.39 -3.74 -2.03
N VAL A 181 -18.45 -3.59 -2.82
CA VAL A 181 -19.71 -4.34 -2.68
C VAL A 181 -19.48 -5.84 -2.78
N THR A 182 -18.58 -6.26 -3.66
CA THR A 182 -18.24 -7.68 -3.86
C THR A 182 -17.35 -8.23 -2.75
N MET A 183 -16.29 -7.53 -2.36
CA MET A 183 -15.37 -7.98 -1.31
C MET A 183 -16.03 -7.98 0.08
N THR A 184 -16.95 -7.05 0.32
CA THR A 184 -17.76 -7.01 1.56
C THR A 184 -18.93 -8.01 1.53
N THR A 185 -19.05 -8.82 0.48
CA THR A 185 -20.11 -9.83 0.31
C THR A 185 -21.54 -9.27 0.29
N VAL A 186 -21.70 -7.96 0.05
CA VAL A 186 -23.02 -7.31 -0.06
C VAL A 186 -23.70 -7.71 -1.36
N GLY A 187 -22.99 -7.61 -2.48
CA GLY A 187 -23.43 -8.16 -3.78
C GLY A 187 -24.77 -7.62 -4.30
N PHE A 188 -24.94 -6.29 -4.41
CA PHE A 188 -26.17 -5.69 -4.95
C PHE A 188 -26.54 -6.17 -6.36
N GLY A 189 -25.55 -6.53 -7.18
CA GLY A 189 -25.76 -7.09 -8.52
C GLY A 189 -26.15 -6.06 -9.59
N ASP A 190 -26.07 -4.78 -9.28
CA ASP A 190 -26.34 -3.65 -10.16
C ASP A 190 -25.23 -3.40 -11.18
N VAL A 191 -23.97 -3.62 -10.78
CA VAL A 191 -22.80 -3.61 -11.66
C VAL A 191 -22.10 -4.96 -11.59
N THR A 192 -21.88 -5.61 -12.73
CA THR A 192 -21.16 -6.89 -12.79
C THR A 192 -20.30 -7.00 -14.06
N PRO A 193 -19.15 -7.69 -13.99
CA PRO A 193 -18.28 -7.90 -15.16
C PRO A 193 -18.93 -8.87 -16.15
N ILE A 194 -18.90 -8.50 -17.43
CA ILE A 194 -19.45 -9.32 -18.51
C ILE A 194 -18.36 -10.13 -19.22
N SER A 195 -17.09 -9.68 -19.17
CA SER A 195 -16.00 -10.36 -19.84
C SER A 195 -15.48 -11.56 -19.06
N GLU A 196 -14.93 -12.54 -19.77
CA GLU A 196 -14.31 -13.72 -19.14
C GLU A 196 -13.14 -13.35 -18.24
N LEU A 197 -12.29 -12.41 -18.68
CA LEU A 197 -11.17 -11.90 -17.91
C LEU A 197 -11.62 -11.12 -16.67
N GLY A 198 -12.66 -10.29 -16.77
CA GLY A 198 -13.23 -9.56 -15.63
C GLY A 198 -13.84 -10.49 -14.60
N ARG A 199 -14.50 -11.57 -15.04
CA ARG A 199 -14.99 -12.65 -14.16
C ARG A 199 -13.85 -13.39 -13.46
N LEU A 200 -12.79 -13.75 -14.18
CA LEU A 200 -11.60 -14.38 -13.59
C LEU A 200 -10.97 -13.46 -12.53
N LEU A 201 -10.79 -12.17 -12.84
CA LEU A 201 -10.27 -11.18 -11.90
C LEU A 201 -11.14 -11.05 -10.66
N THR A 202 -12.46 -11.12 -10.82
CA THR A 202 -13.42 -11.09 -9.70
C THR A 202 -13.28 -12.30 -8.80
N VAL A 203 -13.10 -13.50 -9.37
CA VAL A 203 -12.84 -14.72 -8.58
C VAL A 203 -11.54 -14.58 -7.76
N LEU A 204 -10.46 -14.11 -8.40
CA LEU A 204 -9.18 -13.88 -7.71
C LEU A 204 -9.30 -12.80 -6.61
N MET A 205 -10.07 -11.75 -6.86
CA MET A 205 -10.36 -10.69 -5.88
C MET A 205 -11.08 -11.26 -4.66
N ILE A 206 -12.13 -12.07 -4.87
CA ILE A 206 -12.88 -12.70 -3.77
C ILE A 206 -11.99 -13.65 -2.98
N MET A 207 -11.21 -14.50 -3.65
CA MET A 207 -10.27 -15.41 -2.97
C MET A 207 -9.26 -14.64 -2.11
N THR A 208 -8.73 -13.54 -2.63
CA THR A 208 -7.78 -12.68 -1.90
C THR A 208 -8.45 -12.01 -0.71
N GLY A 209 -9.68 -11.49 -0.88
CA GLY A 209 -10.45 -10.89 0.21
C GLY A 209 -10.75 -11.87 1.33
N VAL A 210 -11.22 -13.07 0.99
CA VAL A 210 -11.53 -14.14 1.97
C VAL A 210 -10.27 -14.63 2.70
N ALA A 211 -9.10 -14.65 2.04
CA ALA A 211 -7.85 -15.06 2.68
C ALA A 211 -7.25 -13.97 3.59
N LEU A 212 -7.20 -12.72 3.13
CA LEU A 212 -6.45 -11.65 3.79
C LEU A 212 -7.26 -10.86 4.83
N ILE A 213 -8.54 -10.58 4.57
CA ILE A 213 -9.36 -9.75 5.47
C ILE A 213 -9.50 -10.40 6.86
N PRO A 214 -9.85 -11.70 6.99
CA PRO A 214 -9.96 -12.32 8.31
C PRO A 214 -8.63 -12.37 9.07
N TRP A 215 -7.51 -12.56 8.35
CA TRP A 215 -6.19 -12.57 8.96
C TRP A 215 -5.85 -11.22 9.60
N GLN A 216 -6.14 -10.12 8.90
CA GLN A 216 -5.92 -8.76 9.40
C GLN A 216 -6.85 -8.40 10.57
N ILE A 217 -8.13 -8.73 10.45
CA ILE A 217 -9.10 -8.55 11.55
C ILE A 217 -8.67 -9.36 12.77
N GLY A 218 -8.15 -10.58 12.58
CA GLY A 218 -7.63 -11.41 13.65
C GLY A 218 -6.46 -10.78 14.42
N ASP A 219 -5.52 -10.12 13.73
CA ASP A 219 -4.43 -9.40 14.40
C ASP A 219 -4.95 -8.21 15.22
N LEU A 220 -5.92 -7.46 14.65
CA LEU A 220 -6.57 -6.35 15.35
C LEU A 220 -7.30 -6.81 16.61
N ILE A 221 -8.09 -7.89 16.52
CA ILE A 221 -8.83 -8.45 17.66
C ILE A 221 -7.86 -8.91 18.74
N LYS A 222 -6.78 -9.61 18.41
CA LYS A 222 -5.77 -10.05 19.40
C LYS A 222 -5.21 -8.89 20.21
N ARG A 223 -5.01 -7.73 19.57
CA ARG A 223 -4.49 -6.53 20.23
C ARG A 223 -5.54 -5.83 21.07
N LEU A 224 -6.75 -5.65 20.54
CA LEU A 224 -7.86 -5.09 21.30
C LEU A 224 -8.15 -5.91 22.56
N VAL A 225 -8.14 -7.24 22.46
CA VAL A 225 -8.29 -8.14 23.62
C VAL A 225 -7.13 -7.98 24.59
N LYS A 226 -5.89 -7.88 24.10
CA LYS A 226 -4.72 -7.63 24.96
C LYS A 226 -4.83 -6.33 25.73
N THR A 227 -5.21 -5.23 25.07
CA THR A 227 -5.39 -3.91 25.69
C THR A 227 -6.57 -3.91 26.66
N ALA A 228 -7.69 -4.56 26.30
CA ALA A 228 -8.87 -4.67 27.16
C ALA A 228 -8.64 -5.52 28.42
N ASN A 229 -7.75 -6.51 28.37
CA ASN A 229 -7.40 -7.36 29.52
C ASN A 229 -6.29 -6.75 30.41
N GLN A 230 -5.86 -5.51 30.19
CA GLN A 230 -4.89 -4.85 31.07
C GLN A 230 -5.59 -4.13 32.21
N VAL A 231 -5.07 -4.30 33.42
CA VAL A 231 -5.46 -3.55 34.62
C VAL A 231 -4.41 -2.50 34.96
N GLU A 232 -4.86 -1.31 35.33
CA GLU A 232 -4.00 -0.23 35.79
C GLU A 232 -3.72 -0.39 37.29
N ILE A 233 -2.61 -1.06 37.61
CA ILE A 233 -2.13 -1.27 38.97
C ILE A 233 -0.66 -0.86 38.99
N VAL A 234 -0.32 0.21 39.70
CA VAL A 234 1.06 0.70 39.78
C VAL A 234 1.88 -0.21 40.69
N CYS A 235 2.91 -0.85 40.13
CA CYS A 235 3.81 -1.72 40.88
C CYS A 235 4.65 -0.92 41.88
N SER A 236 4.59 -1.31 43.16
CA SER A 236 5.36 -0.69 44.25
C SER A 236 6.88 -0.88 44.14
N GLY A 237 7.35 -1.88 43.40
CA GLY A 237 8.78 -2.18 43.24
C GLY A 237 9.47 -1.43 42.11
N CYS A 238 8.82 -1.30 40.95
CA CYS A 238 9.44 -0.72 39.75
C CYS A 238 8.62 0.38 39.05
N GLY A 239 7.43 0.72 39.56
CA GLY A 239 6.57 1.77 39.01
C GLY A 239 5.88 1.42 37.68
N LEU A 240 5.85 0.14 37.26
CA LEU A 240 5.10 -0.27 36.08
C LEU A 240 3.60 -0.08 36.30
N ALA A 241 2.89 0.63 35.41
CA ALA A 241 1.48 0.99 35.58
C ALA A 241 0.47 -0.06 35.10
N PHE A 242 0.81 -0.85 34.07
CA PHE A 242 -0.12 -1.78 33.42
C PHE A 242 0.30 -3.24 33.59
N HIS A 243 -0.63 -4.08 34.01
CA HIS A 243 -0.46 -5.51 34.22
C HIS A 243 -1.61 -6.30 33.57
N ASP A 244 -1.37 -7.58 33.29
CA ASP A 244 -2.44 -8.46 32.79
C ASP A 244 -3.45 -8.72 33.92
N ALA A 245 -4.74 -8.88 33.60
CA ALA A 245 -5.80 -8.99 34.61
C ALA A 245 -5.65 -10.15 35.61
N ASP A 246 -4.93 -11.21 35.23
CA ASP A 246 -4.62 -12.38 36.06
C ASP A 246 -3.23 -12.34 36.72
N ALA A 247 -2.51 -11.22 36.60
CA ALA A 247 -1.16 -11.10 37.11
C ALA A 247 -1.14 -10.96 38.64
N GLY A 248 -0.62 -11.97 39.35
CA GLY A 248 -0.31 -11.88 40.80
C GLY A 248 1.07 -11.29 41.13
N PHE A 249 1.92 -11.13 40.13
CA PHE A 249 3.27 -10.58 40.27
C PHE A 249 3.61 -9.66 39.08
N CYS A 250 4.39 -8.62 39.33
CA CYS A 250 4.85 -7.70 38.30
C CYS A 250 5.79 -8.43 37.33
N LYS A 251 5.43 -8.45 36.05
CA LYS A 251 6.24 -9.07 34.98
C LYS A 251 7.65 -8.51 34.80
N ARG A 252 7.94 -7.31 35.32
CA ARG A 252 9.24 -6.64 35.19
C ARG A 252 10.19 -6.93 36.35
N CYS A 253 9.69 -6.92 37.59
CA CYS A 253 10.53 -7.02 38.80
C CYS A 253 10.14 -8.14 39.76
N GLY A 254 9.05 -8.87 39.50
CA GLY A 254 8.59 -9.98 40.35
C GLY A 254 7.92 -9.56 41.67
N THR A 255 7.71 -8.25 41.91
CA THR A 255 6.99 -7.77 43.10
C THR A 255 5.52 -8.16 43.03
N LYS A 256 4.94 -8.65 44.14
CA LYS A 256 3.51 -8.98 44.24
C LYS A 256 2.66 -7.73 44.01
N ILE A 257 1.61 -7.85 43.18
CA ILE A 257 0.65 -6.79 42.83
C ILE A 257 -0.76 -7.19 43.26
#